data_AF-A0A1M6IT11-F1
#
_entry.id   AF-A0A1M6IT11-F1
#
_cell.length_a   1.000
_cell.length_b   1.000
_cell.length_c   1.000
_cell.angle_alpha   90.00
_cell.angle_beta   90.00
_cell.angle_gamma   90.00
#
_symmetry.space_group_name_H-M   'P 1'
#
loop_
_entity.id
_entity.type
_entity.pdbx_description
1 polymer ?
#
loop_
_entity_poly.entity_id
_entity_poly.type
_entity_poly.pdbx_seq_one_letter_code
_entity_poly.pdbx_strand_id
1 'polypeptide(L)'
;MAERIVITPQELNDGASFLRQRLDIINQEVQSIKSKIDDIVSRWEGAAQQSFVNQFENEMYPILRDTLPQVLEGVASELDAAANALRDTDQSLASAFGG
;
A
#
# COMPACT_ATOMS: atom_id res chain seq x y z
N MET A 1 -1.57 -32.67 3.22
CA MET A 1 -0.84 -32.20 4.41
C MET A 1 -0.31 -30.83 4.02
N ALA A 2 -0.90 -29.77 4.57
CA ALA A 2 -0.67 -28.40 4.11
C ALA A 2 0.83 -28.04 4.20
N GLU A 3 1.37 -27.53 3.09
CA GLU A 3 2.71 -26.96 3.02
C GLU A 3 2.86 -25.94 4.15
N ARG A 4 3.70 -26.27 5.13
CA ARG A 4 3.90 -25.49 6.34
C ARG A 4 4.59 -24.19 5.93
N ILE A 5 3.81 -23.15 5.68
CA ILE A 5 4.31 -21.78 5.61
C ILE A 5 4.84 -21.46 7.01
N VAL A 6 6.16 -21.52 7.18
CA VAL A 6 6.86 -21.13 8.41
C VAL A 6 7.08 -19.63 8.34
N ILE A 7 6.00 -18.86 8.35
CA ILE A 7 6.06 -17.42 8.59
C ILE A 7 5.52 -17.18 9.99
N THR A 8 6.25 -16.40 10.78
CA THR A 8 5.84 -16.05 12.14
C THR A 8 4.84 -14.89 12.12
N PRO A 9 4.00 -14.74 13.16
CA PRO A 9 3.18 -13.54 13.32
C PRO A 9 4.02 -12.25 13.29
N GLN A 10 5.25 -12.30 13.76
CA GLN A 10 6.16 -11.15 13.77
C GLN A 10 6.57 -10.77 12.33
N GLU A 11 6.98 -11.74 11.51
CA GLU A 11 7.33 -11.49 10.10
C GLU A 11 6.17 -10.91 9.29
N LEU A 12 4.92 -11.29 9.60
CA LEU A 12 3.73 -10.71 8.97
C LEU A 12 3.54 -9.24 9.35
N ASN A 13 3.65 -8.90 10.63
CA ASN A 13 3.56 -7.51 11.09
C ASN A 13 4.71 -6.65 10.56
N ASP A 14 5.92 -7.23 10.43
CA ASP A 14 7.08 -6.55 9.83
C ASP A 14 6.82 -6.27 8.34
N GLY A 15 6.22 -7.22 7.62
CA GLY A 15 5.77 -7.04 6.24
C GLY A 15 4.71 -5.93 6.11
N ALA A 16 3.69 -5.94 6.97
CA ALA A 16 2.67 -4.89 7.00
C ALA A 16 3.28 -3.49 7.27
N SER A 17 4.21 -3.42 8.23
CA SER A 17 4.93 -2.18 8.57
C SER A 17 5.77 -1.67 7.40
N PHE A 18 6.47 -2.57 6.70
CA PHE A 18 7.24 -2.24 5.50
C PHE A 18 6.34 -1.65 4.39
N LEU A 19 5.19 -2.26 4.14
CA LEU A 19 4.23 -1.76 3.13
C LEU A 19 3.75 -0.34 3.48
N ARG A 20 3.40 -0.08 4.74
CA ARG A 20 2.99 1.26 5.20
C ARG A 20 4.11 2.29 5.09
N GLN A 21 5.35 1.92 5.43
CA GLN A 21 6.49 2.81 5.23
C GLN A 21 6.73 3.14 3.75
N ARG A 22 6.58 2.15 2.86
CA ARG A 22 6.66 2.40 1.41
C ARG A 22 5.51 3.24 0.90
N LEU A 23 4.32 3.07 1.46
CA LEU A 23 3.18 3.91 1.15
C LEU A 23 3.45 5.39 1.43
N ASP A 24 4.04 5.72 2.58
CA ASP A 24 4.43 7.09 2.92
C ASP A 24 5.38 7.70 1.87
N ILE A 25 6.39 6.93 1.46
CA ILE A 25 7.34 7.34 0.41
C ILE A 25 6.64 7.53 -0.93
N ILE A 26 5.78 6.58 -1.33
CA ILE A 26 5.01 6.66 -2.57
C ILE A 26 4.16 7.93 -2.58
N ASN A 27 3.50 8.27 -1.46
CA ASN A 27 2.69 9.48 -1.37
C ASN A 27 3.52 10.75 -1.60
N GLN A 28 4.74 10.80 -1.08
CA GLN A 28 5.67 11.92 -1.32
C GLN A 28 6.13 11.99 -2.77
N GLU A 29 6.46 10.85 -3.37
CA GLU A 29 6.87 10.76 -4.78
C GLU A 29 5.72 11.16 -5.72
N VAL A 30 4.49 10.71 -5.45
CA VAL A 30 3.29 11.08 -6.22
C VAL A 30 3.04 12.59 -6.18
N GLN A 31 3.22 13.22 -5.02
CA GLN A 31 3.14 14.69 -4.90
C GLN A 31 4.25 15.39 -5.70
N SER A 32 5.45 14.84 -5.69
CA SER A 32 6.60 15.37 -6.45
C SER A 32 6.37 15.27 -7.95
N ILE A 33 5.83 14.14 -8.42
CA ILE A 33 5.42 13.91 -9.81
C ILE A 33 4.34 14.92 -10.22
N LYS A 34 3.28 15.10 -9.40
CA LYS A 34 2.22 16.08 -9.67
C LYS A 34 2.80 17.49 -9.82
N SER A 35 3.65 17.90 -8.88
CA SER A 35 4.28 19.22 -8.89
C SER A 35 5.14 19.43 -10.14
N LYS A 36 5.86 18.40 -10.58
CA LYS A 36 6.68 18.49 -11.80
C LYS A 36 5.83 18.59 -13.06
N ILE A 37 4.73 17.85 -13.11
CA ILE A 37 3.79 17.93 -14.23
C ILE A 37 3.14 19.31 -14.29
N ASP A 38 2.72 19.87 -13.15
CA ASP A 38 2.14 21.20 -13.09
C ASP A 38 3.13 22.29 -13.56
N ASP A 39 4.42 22.17 -13.18
CA ASP A 39 5.49 23.04 -13.68
C ASP A 39 5.65 22.95 -15.21
N ILE A 40 5.65 21.74 -15.78
CA ILE A 40 5.76 21.54 -17.24
C ILE A 40 4.53 22.13 -17.94
N VAL A 41 3.34 21.82 -17.43
CA VAL A 41 2.06 22.28 -17.96
C VAL A 41 1.99 23.81 -17.93
N SER A 42 2.51 24.47 -16.89
CA SER A 42 2.52 25.93 -16.79
C SER A 42 3.35 26.62 -17.89
N ARG A 43 4.35 25.91 -18.45
CA ARG A 43 5.26 26.41 -19.48
C ARG A 43 4.87 25.96 -20.89
N TRP A 44 3.98 24.98 -21.00
CA TRP A 44 3.54 24.43 -22.27
C TRP A 44 2.30 25.17 -22.76
N GLU A 45 2.46 26.09 -23.71
CA GLU A 45 1.34 26.75 -24.38
C GLU A 45 0.79 25.90 -25.54
N GLY A 46 -0.52 25.62 -25.54
CA GLY A 46 -1.22 25.09 -26.72
C GLY A 46 -2.39 24.13 -26.39
N ALA A 47 -3.31 23.96 -27.34
CA ALA A 47 -4.53 23.15 -27.14
C ALA A 47 -4.27 21.67 -26.79
N ALA A 48 -3.10 21.12 -27.16
CA ALA A 48 -2.69 19.76 -26.81
C ALA A 48 -2.42 19.57 -25.30
N GLN A 49 -2.05 20.64 -24.59
CA GLN A 49 -1.83 20.67 -23.14
C GLN A 49 -3.11 20.27 -22.39
N GLN A 50 -4.26 20.81 -22.79
CA GLN A 50 -5.53 20.61 -22.08
C GLN A 50 -5.95 19.13 -22.07
N SER A 51 -5.78 18.43 -23.20
CA SER A 51 -6.10 16.99 -23.28
C SER A 51 -5.16 16.15 -22.42
N PHE A 52 -3.86 16.49 -22.40
CA PHE A 52 -2.88 15.80 -21.57
C PHE A 52 -3.16 16.02 -20.07
N VAL A 53 -3.41 17.27 -19.66
CA VAL A 53 -3.75 17.62 -18.27
C VAL A 53 -5.01 16.89 -17.84
N ASN A 54 -6.05 16.90 -18.67
CA ASN A 54 -7.30 16.22 -18.35
C ASN A 54 -7.08 14.71 -18.18
N GLN A 55 -6.33 14.07 -19.08
CA GLN A 55 -6.02 12.64 -18.95
C GLN A 55 -5.20 12.35 -17.68
N PHE A 56 -4.17 13.15 -17.42
CA PHE A 56 -3.34 12.96 -16.24
C PHE A 56 -4.13 13.18 -14.94
N GLU A 57 -4.83 14.31 -14.79
CA GLU A 57 -5.53 14.66 -13.55
C GLU A 57 -6.76 13.80 -13.27
N ASN A 58 -7.49 13.37 -14.31
CA ASN A 58 -8.75 12.63 -14.13
C ASN A 58 -8.58 11.11 -14.23
N GLU A 59 -7.58 10.62 -14.95
CA GLU A 59 -7.40 9.17 -15.15
C GLU A 59 -6.19 8.63 -14.38
N MET A 60 -5.02 9.27 -14.52
CA MET A 60 -3.77 8.69 -14.02
C MET A 60 -3.47 9.06 -12.56
N TYR A 61 -3.64 10.33 -12.19
CA TYR A 61 -3.32 10.84 -10.86
C TYR A 61 -4.19 10.20 -9.75
N PRO A 62 -5.50 9.98 -9.93
CA PRO A 62 -6.33 9.30 -8.92
C PRO A 62 -5.89 7.85 -8.67
N ILE A 63 -5.38 7.15 -9.69
CA ILE A 63 -4.85 5.79 -9.52
C ILE A 63 -3.64 5.82 -8.57
N LEU A 64 -2.74 6.77 -8.78
CA LEU A 64 -1.52 6.91 -7.98
C LEU A 64 -1.80 7.43 -6.58
N ARG A 65 -2.74 8.38 -6.45
CA ARG A 65 -3.08 9.07 -5.19
C ARG A 65 -4.02 8.26 -4.30
N ASP A 66 -4.98 7.55 -4.89
CA ASP A 66 -6.08 6.95 -4.14
C ASP A 66 -6.03 5.42 -4.25
N THR A 67 -6.01 4.88 -5.47
CA THR A 67 -6.13 3.42 -5.68
C THR A 67 -4.92 2.67 -5.17
N LEU A 68 -3.70 3.10 -5.51
CA LEU A 68 -2.48 2.44 -5.08
C LEU A 68 -2.33 2.44 -3.54
N PRO A 69 -2.55 3.57 -2.84
CA PRO A 69 -2.62 3.58 -1.38
C PRO A 69 -3.64 2.64 -0.76
N GLN A 70 -4.86 2.61 -1.30
CA GLN A 70 -5.92 1.72 -0.82
C GLN A 70 -5.54 0.25 -0.95
N VAL A 71 -4.93 -0.13 -2.07
CA VAL A 71 -4.48 -1.51 -2.29
C VAL A 71 -3.38 -1.88 -1.30
N LEU A 72 -2.37 -1.02 -1.13
CA LEU A 72 -1.25 -1.30 -0.22
C LEU A 72 -1.70 -1.38 1.25
N GLU A 73 -2.59 -0.49 1.68
CA GLU A 73 -3.15 -0.54 3.04
C GLU A 73 -4.04 -1.77 3.24
N GLY A 74 -4.76 -2.20 2.20
CA GLY A 74 -5.53 -3.44 2.19
C GLY A 74 -4.64 -4.66 2.44
N VAL A 75 -3.55 -4.80 1.67
CA VAL A 75 -2.60 -5.91 1.86
C VAL A 75 -1.94 -5.84 3.25
N ALA A 76 -1.54 -4.66 3.71
CA ALA A 76 -0.97 -4.50 5.06
C ALA A 76 -1.97 -4.94 6.15
N SER A 77 -3.25 -4.59 5.99
CA SER A 77 -4.31 -4.99 6.92
C SER A 77 -4.56 -6.51 6.89
N GLU A 78 -4.49 -7.15 5.73
CA GLU A 78 -4.59 -8.62 5.62
C GLU A 78 -3.41 -9.33 6.30
N LEU A 79 -2.19 -8.78 6.20
CA LEU A 79 -1.02 -9.31 6.90
C LEU A 79 -1.18 -9.19 8.42
N ASP A 80 -1.66 -8.06 8.93
CA ASP A 80 -1.96 -7.88 10.36
C ASP A 80 -3.05 -8.86 10.83
N ALA A 81 -4.10 -9.06 10.03
CA ALA A 81 -5.17 -10.00 10.34
C ALA A 81 -4.66 -11.45 10.41
N ALA A 82 -3.81 -11.85 9.47
CA ALA A 82 -3.17 -13.16 9.47
C ALA A 82 -2.25 -13.34 10.69
N ALA A 83 -1.50 -12.30 11.07
CA ALA A 83 -0.64 -12.32 12.26
C ALA A 83 -1.46 -12.53 13.55
N ASN A 84 -2.58 -11.84 13.68
CA ASN A 84 -3.47 -11.99 14.84
C ASN A 84 -4.10 -13.39 14.88
N ALA A 85 -4.58 -13.91 13.75
CA ALA A 85 -5.16 -15.26 13.68
C ALA A 85 -4.16 -16.35 14.08
N LEU A 86 -2.89 -16.23 13.66
CA LEU A 86 -1.83 -17.15 14.08
C LEU A 86 -1.55 -17.05 15.58
N ARG A 87 -1.46 -15.83 16.13
CA ARG A 87 -1.21 -15.61 17.57
C ARG A 87 -2.32 -16.21 18.43
N ASP A 88 -3.58 -16.01 18.05
CA ASP A 88 -4.74 -16.53 18.77
C ASP A 88 -4.79 -18.07 18.73
N THR A 89 -4.40 -18.66 17.60
CA THR A 89 -4.27 -20.12 17.45
C THR A 89 -3.18 -20.67 18.36
N ASP A 90 -1.99 -20.03 18.37
CA ASP A 90 -0.87 -20.44 19.23
C ASP A 90 -1.21 -20.32 20.72
N GLN A 91 -1.87 -19.24 21.13
CA GLN A 91 -2.32 -19.06 22.52
C GLN A 91 -3.34 -20.13 22.94
N SER A 92 -4.32 -20.42 22.07
CA SER A 92 -5.34 -21.44 22.34
C SER A 92 -4.72 -22.84 22.48
N LEU A 93 -3.74 -23.18 21.64
CA LEU A 93 -2.98 -24.43 21.76
C LEU A 93 -2.16 -24.47 23.05
N ALA A 94 -1.44 -23.39 23.38
CA ALA A 94 -0.65 -23.32 24.62
C ALA A 94 -1.52 -23.50 25.88
N SER A 95 -2.71 -22.89 25.92
CA SER A 95 -3.68 -23.09 27.01
C SER A 95 -4.21 -24.52 27.08
N ALA A 96 -4.41 -25.19 25.95
CA ALA A 96 -4.90 -26.57 25.89
C ALA A 96 -3.86 -27.61 26.33
N PHE A 97 -2.56 -27.33 26.17
CA PHE A 97 -1.47 -28.22 26.58
C PHE A 97 -0.85 -27.88 27.95
N GLY A 98 -1.06 -26.66 28.45
CA GLY A 98 -0.53 -26.19 29.73
C GLY A 98 -1.48 -26.36 30.94
N GLY A 99 -2.67 -26.95 30.73
CA GLY A 99 -3.65 -27.27 31.77
C GLY A 99 -3.68 -28.75 32.12
#